data_AF-A0A261F161-F1
#
_entry.id   AF-A0A261F161-F1
#
_cell.length_a   1.000
_cell.length_b   1.000
_cell.length_c   1.000
_cell.angle_alpha   90.00
_cell.angle_beta   90.00
_cell.angle_gamma   90.00
#
_symmetry.space_group_name_H-M   'P 1'
#
loop_
_entity.id
_entity.type
_entity.pdbx_description
1 polymer ?
#
loop_
_entity_poly.entity_id
_entity_poly.type
_entity_poly.pdbx_seq_one_letter_code
_entity_poly.pdbx_strand_id
1 'polypeptide(L)'
;MICRNINNAVSNKECCESVFESHFESHFESHGVMNRHRQAERGKRSQRGFSLVELLVVVIIIGILAAVAVPIYLNQRRAAWNSDAQSDVKNAQIVVETAATSNKGKLPTQDSKGDPVNYPVICEGGASGATKALADQTLTCSAGVTITVTKTGDATYTITGEHENGTKKYTYDSTSHGVTEEDK
;
A
#
# COMPACT_ATOMS: atom_id res chain seq x y z
N MET A 1 23.59 9.81 -12.44
CA MET A 1 23.72 11.28 -12.50
C MET A 1 22.34 11.92 -12.64
N ILE A 2 21.40 11.68 -11.71
CA ILE A 2 20.21 12.52 -11.53
C ILE A 2 19.86 12.43 -10.03
N CYS A 3 20.40 13.37 -9.27
CA CYS A 3 19.91 13.77 -7.95
C CYS A 3 20.60 15.11 -7.67
N ARG A 4 20.19 16.15 -8.41
CA ARG A 4 20.45 17.53 -8.03
C ARG A 4 19.10 18.17 -7.76
N ASN A 5 18.94 18.63 -6.53
CA ASN A 5 18.14 19.77 -6.04
C ASN A 5 17.17 19.38 -4.91
N ILE A 6 17.42 19.92 -3.70
CA ILE A 6 16.90 19.47 -2.40
C ILE A 6 15.75 20.34 -1.84
N ASN A 7 15.18 21.28 -2.61
CA ASN A 7 14.35 22.34 -2.01
C ASN A 7 12.82 22.29 -2.22
N ASN A 8 12.23 21.14 -2.57
CA ASN A 8 10.78 20.94 -2.41
C ASN A 8 10.42 19.46 -2.63
N ALA A 9 10.44 18.63 -1.58
CA ALA A 9 10.08 17.22 -1.66
C ALA A 9 8.82 16.94 -0.82
N VAL A 10 7.67 17.23 -1.42
CA VAL A 10 6.43 16.53 -1.08
C VAL A 10 6.49 15.17 -1.77
N SER A 11 6.24 14.13 -0.99
CA SER A 11 5.94 12.76 -1.39
C SER A 11 7.13 11.79 -1.56
N ASN A 12 7.29 10.97 -0.53
CA ASN A 12 8.23 9.86 -0.36
C ASN A 12 7.98 8.65 -1.31
N LYS A 13 7.23 8.86 -2.40
CA LYS A 13 6.77 7.79 -3.31
C LYS A 13 7.58 7.64 -4.59
N GLU A 14 8.23 8.70 -5.05
CA GLU A 14 9.06 8.62 -6.26
C GLU A 14 10.42 7.94 -6.02
N CYS A 15 10.79 7.66 -4.77
CA CYS A 15 12.08 7.05 -4.44
C CYS A 15 12.05 5.51 -4.50
N CYS A 16 10.95 4.87 -4.08
CA CYS A 16 10.87 3.41 -3.98
C CYS A 16 10.59 2.70 -5.32
N GLU A 17 9.89 3.35 -6.26
CA GLU A 17 9.49 2.74 -7.52
C GLU A 17 10.66 2.62 -8.52
N SER A 18 11.72 3.39 -8.33
CA SER A 18 12.92 3.36 -9.18
C SER A 18 13.84 2.14 -8.97
N VAL A 19 13.68 1.40 -7.86
CA VAL A 19 14.63 0.34 -7.46
C VAL A 19 14.25 -1.04 -8.02
N PHE A 20 12.97 -1.29 -8.29
CA PHE A 20 12.51 -2.63 -8.68
C PHE A 20 12.36 -2.81 -10.20
N GLU A 21 11.99 -1.76 -10.94
CA GLU A 21 11.87 -1.80 -12.42
C GLU A 21 13.25 -1.69 -13.13
N SER A 22 14.27 -1.13 -12.47
CA SER A 22 15.55 -0.80 -13.13
C SER A 22 16.59 -1.94 -13.17
N HIS A 23 16.27 -3.14 -12.67
CA HIS A 23 17.26 -4.23 -12.57
C HIS A 23 17.00 -5.46 -13.44
N PHE A 24 15.81 -5.64 -14.03
CA PHE A 24 15.48 -6.88 -14.76
C PHE A 24 15.38 -6.72 -16.29
N GLU A 25 15.20 -5.51 -16.81
CA GLU A 25 14.92 -5.28 -18.24
C GLU A 25 16.10 -4.74 -19.07
N SER A 26 17.26 -4.45 -18.46
CA SER A 26 18.38 -3.80 -19.18
C SER A 26 19.48 -4.73 -19.70
N HIS A 27 19.29 -6.06 -19.72
CA HIS A 27 20.36 -7.01 -20.05
C HIS A 27 20.22 -7.77 -21.38
N PHE A 28 19.15 -7.58 -22.17
CA PHE A 28 18.92 -8.39 -23.39
C PHE A 28 18.98 -7.65 -24.74
N GLU A 29 19.10 -6.33 -24.80
CA GLU A 29 19.22 -5.61 -26.09
C GLU A 29 20.36 -4.60 -26.10
N SER A 30 21.54 -5.05 -26.51
CA SER A 30 22.43 -4.32 -27.43
C SER A 30 23.70 -5.14 -27.59
N HIS A 31 23.97 -5.62 -28.80
CA HIS A 31 25.32 -5.68 -29.40
C HIS A 31 25.22 -6.43 -30.73
N GLY A 32 24.82 -5.70 -31.77
CA GLY A 32 24.97 -6.10 -33.16
C GLY A 32 25.74 -5.05 -33.95
N VAL A 33 27.06 -4.93 -33.77
CA VAL A 33 27.98 -4.39 -34.80
C VAL A 33 29.33 -5.10 -34.73
N MET A 34 29.74 -5.52 -35.92
CA MET A 34 30.89 -6.28 -36.37
C MET A 34 32.28 -5.67 -36.04
N ASN A 35 33.22 -6.52 -35.60
CA ASN A 35 34.65 -6.29 -35.78
C ASN A 35 35.37 -7.61 -36.12
N ARG A 36 35.90 -7.68 -37.35
CA ARG A 36 36.77 -8.76 -37.83
C ARG A 36 38.20 -8.46 -37.41
N HIS A 37 38.77 -9.25 -36.49
CA HIS A 37 40.22 -9.35 -36.34
C HIS A 37 40.67 -10.77 -35.99
N ARG A 38 41.51 -11.29 -36.90
CA ARG A 38 42.65 -12.22 -36.73
C ARG A 38 42.46 -13.48 -35.87
N GLN A 39 42.51 -14.61 -36.56
CA GLN A 39 42.87 -15.92 -36.02
C GLN A 39 44.28 -15.89 -35.40
N ALA A 40 44.40 -16.24 -34.13
CA ALA A 40 45.56 -16.91 -33.51
C ALA A 40 45.21 -17.29 -32.06
N GLU A 41 45.79 -18.39 -31.56
CA GLU A 41 45.68 -18.91 -30.18
C GLU A 41 44.39 -19.69 -29.84
N ARG A 42 44.36 -20.99 -30.21
CA ARG A 42 43.44 -22.00 -29.63
C ARG A 42 43.80 -22.28 -28.16
N GLY A 43 43.55 -21.33 -27.27
CA GLY A 43 43.40 -21.63 -25.84
C GLY A 43 42.06 -22.36 -25.65
N LYS A 44 42.09 -23.64 -25.29
CA LYS A 44 40.90 -24.42 -24.89
C LYS A 44 40.26 -23.76 -23.67
N ARG A 45 39.45 -22.71 -23.89
CA ARG A 45 38.48 -22.24 -22.89
C ARG A 45 37.48 -23.38 -22.74
N SER A 46 37.64 -24.15 -21.68
CA SER A 46 36.69 -25.18 -21.26
C SER A 46 35.33 -24.51 -21.08
N GLN A 47 34.47 -24.62 -22.10
CA GLN A 47 33.08 -24.25 -21.97
C GLN A 47 32.42 -25.32 -21.09
N ARG A 48 32.47 -25.10 -19.78
CA ARG A 48 31.61 -25.79 -18.81
C ARG A 48 30.20 -25.25 -19.03
N GLY A 49 29.48 -25.82 -19.99
CA GLY A 49 28.05 -25.56 -20.16
C GLY A 49 27.28 -26.20 -19.01
N PHE A 50 26.29 -25.50 -18.47
CA PHE A 50 25.29 -26.07 -17.58
C PHE A 50 24.64 -27.27 -18.27
N SER A 51 24.56 -28.40 -17.58
CA SER A 51 23.86 -29.56 -18.13
C SER A 51 22.36 -29.24 -18.24
N LEU A 52 21.70 -29.67 -19.32
CA LEU A 52 20.24 -29.57 -19.42
C LEU A 52 19.53 -30.26 -18.25
N VAL A 53 20.14 -31.32 -17.70
CA VAL A 53 19.64 -32.03 -16.53
C VAL A 53 19.75 -31.17 -15.26
N GLU A 54 20.79 -30.35 -15.15
CA GLU A 54 21.00 -29.45 -14.02
C GLU A 54 19.93 -28.37 -13.98
N LEU A 55 19.57 -27.81 -15.13
CA LEU A 55 18.48 -26.85 -15.23
C LEU A 55 17.09 -27.49 -15.07
N LEU A 56 16.91 -28.74 -15.52
CA LEU A 56 15.64 -29.46 -15.39
C LEU A 56 15.26 -29.72 -13.92
N VAL A 57 16.20 -30.18 -13.10
CA VAL A 57 15.91 -30.47 -11.69
C VAL A 57 15.58 -29.19 -10.91
N VAL A 58 16.23 -28.08 -11.23
CA VAL A 58 15.99 -26.79 -10.56
C VAL A 58 14.57 -26.28 -10.83
N VAL A 59 14.09 -26.33 -12.07
CA VAL A 59 12.71 -25.87 -12.37
C VAL A 59 11.66 -26.77 -11.75
N ILE A 60 11.93 -28.07 -11.58
CA ILE A 60 11.05 -29.00 -10.87
C ILE A 60 10.95 -28.61 -9.38
N ILE A 61 12.08 -28.33 -8.74
CA ILE A 61 12.09 -27.96 -7.31
C ILE A 61 11.40 -26.61 -7.11
N ILE A 62 11.68 -25.60 -7.94
CA ILE A 62 11.00 -24.29 -7.88
C ILE A 62 9.49 -24.45 -8.12
N GLY A 63 9.09 -25.34 -9.03
CA GLY A 63 7.68 -25.67 -9.28
C GLY A 63 6.95 -26.18 -8.04
N ILE A 64 7.57 -27.09 -7.29
CA ILE A 64 7.00 -27.63 -6.04
C ILE A 64 6.88 -26.53 -4.98
N LEU A 65 7.91 -25.70 -4.82
CA LEU A 65 7.90 -24.61 -3.83
C LEU A 65 6.85 -23.55 -4.18
N ALA A 66 6.74 -23.15 -5.45
CA ALA A 66 5.78 -22.15 -5.90
C ALA A 66 4.33 -22.62 -5.69
N ALA A 67 4.03 -23.90 -5.92
CA ALA A 67 2.69 -24.46 -5.74
C ALA A 67 2.14 -24.28 -4.32
N VAL A 68 2.99 -24.40 -3.30
CA VAL A 68 2.59 -24.20 -1.89
C VAL A 68 2.69 -22.74 -1.48
N ALA A 69 3.68 -22.01 -1.99
CA ALA A 69 3.94 -20.62 -1.59
C ALA A 69 2.85 -19.65 -2.08
N VAL A 70 2.34 -19.81 -3.31
CA VAL A 70 1.34 -18.90 -3.90
C VAL A 70 0.05 -18.80 -3.08
N PRO A 71 -0.65 -19.90 -2.70
CA PRO A 71 -1.90 -19.78 -1.94
C PRO A 71 -1.70 -19.16 -0.56
N ILE A 72 -0.58 -19.48 0.11
CA ILE A 72 -0.24 -18.91 1.42
C ILE A 72 0.02 -17.40 1.30
N TYR A 73 0.80 -17.00 0.31
CA TYR A 73 1.12 -15.60 0.05
C TYR A 73 -0.13 -14.77 -0.23
N LEU A 74 -1.05 -15.27 -1.05
CA LEU A 74 -2.32 -14.59 -1.33
C LEU A 74 -3.17 -14.42 -0.07
N ASN A 75 -3.20 -15.42 0.82
CA ASN A 75 -3.93 -15.31 2.08
C ASN A 75 -3.28 -14.30 3.04
N GLN A 76 -1.95 -14.32 3.16
CA GLN A 76 -1.22 -13.34 3.98
C GLN A 76 -1.43 -11.91 3.49
N ARG A 77 -1.44 -11.72 2.16
CA ARG A 77 -1.71 -10.41 1.56
C ARG A 77 -3.12 -9.90 1.89
N ARG A 78 -4.13 -10.77 1.87
CA ARG A 78 -5.50 -10.42 2.31
C ARG A 78 -5.58 -10.08 3.79
N ALA A 79 -4.88 -10.85 4.63
CA ALA A 79 -4.81 -10.56 6.07
C ALA A 79 -4.14 -9.20 6.33
N ALA A 80 -3.09 -8.84 5.57
CA ALA A 80 -2.45 -7.53 5.65
C ALA A 80 -3.42 -6.39 5.30
N TRP A 81 -4.15 -6.52 4.18
CA TRP A 81 -5.17 -5.52 3.80
C TRP A 81 -6.27 -5.32 4.85
N ASN A 82 -6.74 -6.41 5.45
CA ASN A 82 -7.72 -6.33 6.53
C ASN A 82 -7.10 -5.65 7.78
N SER A 83 -5.83 -5.95 8.09
CA SER A 83 -5.10 -5.30 9.19
C SER A 83 -4.87 -3.81 8.97
N ASP A 84 -4.63 -3.38 7.72
CA ASP A 84 -4.48 -1.97 7.36
C ASP A 84 -5.80 -1.23 7.60
N ALA A 85 -6.92 -1.77 7.11
CA ALA A 85 -8.24 -1.19 7.34
C ALA A 85 -8.59 -1.13 8.84
N GLN A 86 -8.31 -2.20 9.60
CA GLN A 86 -8.57 -2.21 11.04
C GLN A 86 -7.73 -1.18 11.81
N SER A 87 -6.45 -1.03 11.43
CA SER A 87 -5.55 -0.03 12.02
C SER A 87 -6.02 1.39 11.72
N ASP A 88 -6.41 1.65 10.48
CA ASP A 88 -6.88 2.96 10.05
C ASP A 88 -8.20 3.34 10.72
N VAL A 89 -9.12 2.40 10.95
CA VAL A 89 -10.35 2.67 11.74
C VAL A 89 -10.00 3.08 13.17
N LYS A 90 -9.04 2.42 13.82
CA LYS A 90 -8.60 2.79 15.17
C LYS A 90 -7.93 4.16 15.20
N ASN A 91 -7.10 4.46 14.21
CA ASN A 91 -6.48 5.78 14.07
C ASN A 91 -7.54 6.87 13.82
N ALA A 92 -8.52 6.59 12.96
CA ALA A 92 -9.64 7.48 12.70
C ALA A 92 -10.49 7.72 13.96
N GLN A 93 -10.71 6.69 14.78
CA GLN A 93 -11.40 6.86 16.07
C GLN A 93 -10.67 7.87 16.97
N ILE A 94 -9.35 7.75 17.13
CA ILE A 94 -8.56 8.70 17.94
C ILE A 94 -8.68 10.12 17.39
N VAL A 95 -8.62 10.27 16.07
CA VAL A 95 -8.76 11.57 15.39
C VAL A 95 -10.15 12.18 15.62
N VAL A 96 -11.21 11.39 15.44
CA VAL A 96 -12.59 11.85 15.63
C VAL A 96 -12.84 12.23 17.09
N GLU A 97 -12.38 11.43 18.05
CA GLU A 97 -12.50 11.74 19.48
C GLU A 97 -11.75 13.02 19.86
N THR A 98 -10.56 13.22 19.31
CA THR A 98 -9.78 14.44 19.53
C THR A 98 -10.51 15.66 18.96
N ALA A 99 -11.04 15.55 17.74
CA ALA A 99 -11.82 16.62 17.12
C ALA A 99 -13.11 16.93 17.90
N ALA A 100 -13.81 15.90 18.39
CA ALA A 100 -15.01 16.06 19.20
C ALA A 100 -14.70 16.70 20.56
N THR A 101 -13.59 16.32 21.20
CA THR A 101 -13.15 16.88 22.49
C THR A 101 -12.88 18.39 22.37
N SER A 102 -12.17 18.82 21.32
CA SER A 102 -11.95 20.25 21.03
C SER A 102 -13.25 21.01 20.76
N ASN A 103 -14.27 20.32 20.24
CA ASN A 103 -15.58 20.89 19.95
C ASN A 103 -16.64 20.56 21.03
N LYS A 104 -16.25 20.65 22.32
CA LYS A 104 -17.15 20.51 23.48
C LYS A 104 -17.89 19.16 23.53
N GLY A 105 -17.23 18.09 23.11
CA GLY A 105 -17.80 16.73 23.05
C GLY A 105 -18.80 16.52 21.92
N LYS A 106 -18.85 17.42 20.93
CA LYS A 106 -19.68 17.28 19.74
C LYS A 106 -18.84 17.13 18.50
N LEU A 107 -19.34 16.39 17.51
CA LEU A 107 -18.67 16.29 16.22
C LEU A 107 -18.57 17.67 15.55
N PRO A 108 -17.40 18.04 15.00
CA PRO A 108 -17.21 19.34 14.40
C PRO A 108 -18.10 19.53 13.17
N THR A 109 -18.80 20.64 13.10
CA THR A 109 -19.60 21.04 11.93
C THR A 109 -18.90 22.04 11.04
N GLN A 110 -17.73 22.53 11.48
CA GLN A 110 -16.90 23.48 10.75
C GLN A 110 -15.43 23.11 10.93
N ASP A 111 -14.60 23.50 9.97
CA ASP A 111 -13.16 23.32 10.04
C ASP A 111 -12.40 24.51 10.63
N SER A 112 -11.07 24.42 10.68
CA SER A 112 -10.18 25.48 11.20
C SER A 112 -10.34 26.82 10.46
N LYS A 113 -10.89 26.79 9.23
CA LYS A 113 -11.12 27.97 8.39
C LYS A 113 -12.56 28.48 8.52
N GLY A 114 -13.41 27.77 9.25
CA GLY A 114 -14.84 28.07 9.40
C GLY A 114 -15.71 27.48 8.29
N ASP A 115 -15.13 26.71 7.36
CA ASP A 115 -15.87 26.06 6.28
C ASP A 115 -16.68 24.89 6.85
N PRO A 116 -17.90 24.61 6.35
CA PRO A 116 -18.73 23.56 6.90
C PRO A 116 -18.13 22.17 6.64
N VAL A 117 -18.07 21.35 7.69
CA VAL A 117 -17.76 19.91 7.58
C VAL A 117 -19.07 19.18 7.32
N ASN A 118 -19.18 18.55 6.15
CA ASN A 118 -20.35 17.77 5.77
C ASN A 118 -20.14 16.28 6.07
N TYR A 119 -21.14 15.64 6.67
CA TYR A 119 -21.14 14.21 6.95
C TYR A 119 -21.98 13.45 5.91
N PRO A 120 -21.57 12.23 5.50
CA PRO A 120 -20.40 11.51 5.99
C PRO A 120 -19.08 12.09 5.47
N VAL A 121 -18.06 12.11 6.33
CA VAL A 121 -16.69 12.49 5.95
C VAL A 121 -15.99 11.24 5.43
N ILE A 122 -15.64 11.25 4.15
CA ILE A 122 -15.01 10.13 3.46
C ILE A 122 -13.54 10.46 3.16
N CYS A 123 -12.67 9.51 3.49
CA CYS A 123 -11.26 9.50 3.18
C CYS A 123 -10.96 8.21 2.40
N GLU A 124 -10.55 8.36 1.14
CA GLU A 124 -10.25 7.26 0.23
C GLU A 124 -8.76 7.25 -0.04
N GLY A 125 -8.04 6.29 0.53
CA GLY A 125 -6.65 6.07 0.22
C GLY A 125 -6.51 5.48 -1.17
N GLY A 126 -6.20 6.30 -2.17
CA GLY A 126 -5.78 5.78 -3.48
C GLY A 126 -4.44 5.02 -3.39
N ALA A 127 -3.83 4.69 -4.53
CA ALA A 127 -2.49 4.07 -4.55
C ALA A 127 -1.48 4.81 -3.65
N SER A 128 -1.68 6.13 -3.52
CA SER A 128 -1.11 7.16 -2.65
C SER A 128 -0.99 6.94 -1.13
N GLY A 129 -2.01 6.31 -0.56
CA GLY A 129 -2.59 6.82 0.69
C GLY A 129 -3.23 8.21 0.50
N ALA A 130 -4.07 8.64 1.43
CA ALA A 130 -4.75 9.93 1.36
C ALA A 130 -4.97 10.54 2.74
N THR A 131 -5.24 11.85 2.76
CA THR A 131 -5.62 12.57 3.97
C THR A 131 -6.91 13.33 3.76
N LYS A 132 -7.75 13.41 4.79
CA LYS A 132 -8.98 14.21 4.78
C LYS A 132 -9.06 15.07 6.03
N ALA A 133 -9.35 16.36 5.87
CA ALA A 133 -9.58 17.24 7.00
C ALA A 133 -10.86 16.86 7.74
N LEU A 134 -10.78 16.79 9.06
CA LEU A 134 -11.89 16.70 9.99
C LEU A 134 -11.70 17.78 11.05
N ALA A 135 -12.17 18.96 10.71
CA ALA A 135 -11.84 20.20 11.39
C ALA A 135 -10.34 20.45 11.56
N ASP A 136 -9.88 20.66 12.79
CA ASP A 136 -8.47 20.89 13.11
C ASP A 136 -7.62 19.61 13.03
N GLN A 137 -8.25 18.46 12.81
CA GLN A 137 -7.59 17.17 12.74
C GLN A 137 -7.56 16.64 11.31
N THR A 138 -6.65 15.71 11.06
CA THR A 138 -6.47 15.08 9.74
C THR A 138 -6.66 13.58 9.86
N LEU A 139 -7.67 13.06 9.16
CA LEU A 139 -7.82 11.63 8.92
C LEU A 139 -6.76 11.20 7.91
N THR A 140 -6.10 10.08 8.19
CA THR A 140 -5.14 9.46 7.27
C THR A 140 -5.66 8.10 6.88
N CYS A 141 -5.60 7.79 5.58
CA CYS A 141 -6.03 6.53 5.01
C CYS A 141 -4.88 5.91 4.24
N SER A 142 -4.57 4.66 4.58
CA SER A 142 -3.58 3.83 3.89
C SER A 142 -4.04 3.51 2.47
N ALA A 143 -3.11 3.11 1.61
CA ALA A 143 -3.43 2.80 0.23
C ALA A 143 -4.48 1.68 0.13
N GLY A 144 -5.51 1.89 -0.69
CA GLY A 144 -6.64 0.98 -0.88
C GLY A 144 -7.68 1.00 0.26
N VAL A 145 -7.49 1.77 1.33
CA VAL A 145 -8.43 1.84 2.45
C VAL A 145 -9.39 3.02 2.30
N THR A 146 -10.68 2.76 2.45
CA THR A 146 -11.72 3.78 2.53
C THR A 146 -12.24 3.87 3.96
N ILE A 147 -12.08 5.04 4.58
CA ILE A 147 -12.65 5.36 5.89
C ILE A 147 -13.82 6.32 5.70
N THR A 148 -14.96 5.99 6.29
CA THR A 148 -16.16 6.83 6.30
C THR A 148 -16.62 7.09 7.72
N VAL A 149 -16.58 8.35 8.14
CA VAL A 149 -17.11 8.82 9.42
C VAL A 149 -18.52 9.35 9.18
N THR A 150 -19.52 8.73 9.81
CA THR A 150 -20.92 9.15 9.74
C THR A 150 -21.36 9.72 11.07
N LYS A 151 -21.98 10.90 11.03
CA LYS A 151 -22.61 11.52 12.19
C LYS A 151 -24.01 10.91 12.38
N THR A 152 -24.25 10.27 13.51
CA THR A 152 -25.56 9.68 13.87
C THR A 152 -26.34 10.61 14.81
N GLY A 153 -25.63 11.42 15.59
CA GLY A 153 -26.17 12.44 16.48
C GLY A 153 -25.11 13.47 16.82
N ASP A 154 -25.40 14.40 17.73
CA ASP A 154 -24.46 15.50 18.05
C ASP A 154 -23.13 15.01 18.63
N ALA A 155 -23.17 13.96 19.45
CA ALA A 155 -22.02 13.32 20.09
C ALA A 155 -21.86 11.84 19.69
N THR A 156 -22.70 11.33 18.79
CA THR A 156 -22.69 9.93 18.36
C THR A 156 -22.32 9.80 16.89
N TYR A 157 -21.44 8.86 16.59
CA TYR A 157 -20.93 8.63 15.25
C TYR A 157 -20.60 7.15 15.03
N THR A 158 -20.55 6.78 13.76
CA THR A 158 -19.98 5.51 13.31
C THR A 158 -18.79 5.76 12.41
N ILE A 159 -17.77 4.93 12.52
CA ILE A 159 -16.61 4.93 11.61
C ILE A 159 -16.60 3.58 10.93
N THR A 160 -16.69 3.58 9.61
CA THR A 160 -16.55 2.37 8.81
C THR A 160 -15.23 2.42 8.04
N GLY A 161 -14.52 1.31 8.00
CA GLY A 161 -13.30 1.16 7.22
C GLY A 161 -13.25 -0.17 6.50
N GLU A 162 -12.88 -0.12 5.24
CA GLU A 162 -12.69 -1.29 4.40
C GLU A 162 -11.53 -1.08 3.44
N HIS A 163 -10.84 -2.16 3.10
CA HIS A 163 -9.84 -2.16 2.04
C HIS A 163 -10.47 -2.67 0.74
N GLU A 164 -10.15 -2.06 -0.40
CA GLU A 164 -10.72 -2.43 -1.72
C GLU A 164 -10.57 -3.93 -2.04
N ASN A 165 -9.39 -4.47 -1.75
CA ASN A 165 -9.02 -5.88 -1.94
C ASN A 165 -9.17 -6.72 -0.66
N GLY A 166 -9.61 -6.10 0.44
CA GLY A 166 -9.86 -6.77 1.70
C GLY A 166 -11.16 -7.58 1.66
N THR A 167 -11.32 -8.46 2.64
CA THR A 167 -12.52 -9.31 2.76
C THR A 167 -13.41 -8.93 3.93
N LYS A 168 -12.98 -7.95 4.73
CA LYS A 168 -13.68 -7.52 5.94
C LYS A 168 -13.93 -6.03 5.94
N LYS A 169 -15.06 -5.66 6.54
CA LYS A 169 -15.42 -4.29 6.87
C LYS A 169 -15.44 -4.15 8.39
N TYR A 170 -14.77 -3.10 8.88
CA TYR A 170 -14.67 -2.78 10.30
C TYR A 170 -15.54 -1.58 10.60
N THR A 171 -16.46 -1.71 11.55
CA THR A 171 -17.33 -0.61 11.95
C THR A 171 -17.17 -0.34 13.43
N TYR A 172 -16.71 0.86 13.77
CA TYR A 172 -16.76 1.39 15.13
C TYR A 172 -18.06 2.16 15.35
N ASP A 173 -18.72 1.93 16.48
CA ASP A 173 -19.87 2.70 16.93
C ASP A 173 -19.56 3.34 18.30
N SER A 174 -19.65 4.67 18.35
CA SER A 174 -19.36 5.45 19.56
C SER A 174 -20.34 5.17 20.71
N THR A 175 -21.50 4.56 20.43
CA THR A 175 -22.53 4.26 21.44
C THR A 175 -22.22 2.96 22.18
N SER A 176 -21.75 1.95 21.44
CA SER A 176 -21.36 0.65 21.99
C SER A 176 -19.88 0.61 22.39
N HIS A 177 -19.10 1.58 21.95
CA HIS A 177 -17.64 1.63 22.05
C HIS A 177 -16.92 0.37 21.52
N GLY A 178 -17.62 -0.40 20.68
CA GLY A 178 -17.14 -1.63 20.09
C GLY A 178 -16.78 -1.45 18.62
N VAL A 179 -15.86 -2.29 18.15
CA VAL A 179 -15.64 -2.50 16.71
C VAL A 179 -16.34 -3.81 16.33
N THR A 180 -17.27 -3.73 15.39
CA THR A 180 -17.87 -4.90 14.75
C THR A 180 -17.13 -5.20 13.46
N GLU A 181 -16.99 -6.49 13.16
CA GLU A 181 -16.37 -6.98 11.93
C GLU A 181 -17.43 -7.70 11.12
N GLU A 182 -17.57 -7.32 9.85
CA GLU A 182 -18.50 -7.93 8.90
C GLU A 182 -17.72 -8.44 7.69
N ASP A 183 -18.09 -9.61 7.16
CA ASP A 183 -17.51 -10.13 5.93
C ASP A 183 -18.15 -9.44 4.71
N LYS A 184 -17.31 -9.05 3.75
CA LYS A 184 -17.68 -8.32 2.53
C LYS A 184 -17.97 -9.26 1.36
#